data_AF-A0A1Q3RFE0-F1
#
_entry.id   AF-A0A1Q3RFE0-F1
#
_cell.length_a   1.000
_cell.length_b   1.000
_cell.length_c   1.000
_cell.angle_alpha   90.00
_cell.angle_beta   90.00
_cell.angle_gamma   90.00
#
_symmetry.space_group_name_H-M   'P 1'
#
loop_
_entity.id
_entity.type
_entity.pdbx_description
1 polymer ?
#
loop_
_entity_poly.entity_id
_entity_poly.type
_entity_poly.pdbx_seq_one_letter_code
_entity_poly.pdbx_strand_id
1 'polypeptide(L)'
;MLKNLNLKMKIIGGFVLVAIITVFVGLIAVIGIMRLEESTRDIGTNRLPSVQALLNVSEAQFSIDGAENILLVQELSREQRDATLESMITDIKKAQANLTIYEALSMSADEQSIWDAFVPKWQKWLEDHQEFLNKETAYRAKVTQLAYDEMVRQGIVTNAISFKEAESLLTQLVNLNSGSADQAVKDVN
;
A
#
# COMPACT_ATOMS: atom_id res chain seq x y z
N MET A 1 -1.47 62.61 -18.68
CA MET A 1 -1.29 63.34 -17.41
C MET A 1 0.14 63.35 -16.83
N LEU A 2 1.13 62.63 -17.40
CA LEU A 2 2.51 62.55 -16.87
C LEU A 2 3.44 63.73 -17.25
N LYS A 3 2.93 64.75 -17.96
CA LYS A 3 3.76 65.81 -18.58
C LYS A 3 4.24 66.90 -17.60
N ASN A 4 3.61 67.05 -16.43
CA ASN A 4 3.89 68.14 -15.47
C ASN A 4 4.49 67.66 -14.13
N LEU A 5 4.99 66.43 -14.03
CA LEU A 5 5.57 65.90 -12.80
C LEU A 5 7.08 66.16 -12.71
N ASN A 6 7.54 66.67 -11.57
CA ASN A 6 8.95 66.85 -11.22
C ASN A 6 9.75 65.55 -11.40
N LEU A 7 11.00 65.64 -11.86
CA LEU A 7 11.88 64.51 -12.14
C LEU A 7 11.98 63.51 -10.97
N LYS A 8 12.04 64.03 -9.72
CA LYS A 8 12.02 63.23 -8.49
C LYS A 8 10.80 62.30 -8.39
N MET A 9 9.62 62.80 -8.77
CA MET A 9 8.36 62.04 -8.68
C MET A 9 8.29 60.91 -9.71
N LYS A 10 8.92 61.09 -10.89
CA LYS A 10 9.00 60.05 -11.92
C LYS A 10 9.91 58.88 -11.49
N ILE A 11 11.05 59.18 -10.86
CA ILE A 11 11.97 58.17 -10.33
C ILE A 11 11.32 57.40 -9.17
N ILE A 12 10.69 58.10 -8.23
CA ILE A 12 9.97 57.47 -7.10
C ILE A 12 8.82 56.59 -7.62
N GLY A 13 8.04 57.07 -8.59
CA GLY A 13 6.95 56.28 -9.17
C GLY A 13 7.42 54.97 -9.82
N GLY A 14 8.54 55.00 -10.54
CA GLY A 14 9.17 53.79 -11.10
C GLY A 14 9.64 52.82 -10.01
N PHE A 15 10.27 53.34 -8.95
CA PHE A 15 10.76 52.52 -7.84
C PHE A 15 9.60 51.89 -7.04
N VAL A 16 8.53 52.64 -6.80
CA VAL A 16 7.31 52.14 -6.15
C VAL A 16 6.64 51.06 -7.01
N LEU A 17 6.60 51.23 -8.33
CA LEU A 17 6.05 50.21 -9.23
C LEU A 17 6.85 48.90 -9.17
N VAL A 18 8.19 48.98 -9.20
CA VAL A 18 9.05 47.80 -9.04
C VAL A 18 8.85 47.16 -7.68
N ALA A 19 8.80 47.94 -6.60
CA ALA A 19 8.55 47.43 -5.26
C ALA A 19 7.21 46.67 -5.16
N ILE A 20 6.14 47.21 -5.76
CA ILE A 20 4.83 46.57 -5.81
C ILE A 20 4.90 45.23 -6.56
N ILE A 21 5.54 45.19 -7.73
CA ILE A 21 5.72 43.95 -8.50
C ILE A 21 6.47 42.90 -7.67
N THR A 22 7.55 43.29 -6.99
CA THR A 22 8.32 42.39 -6.12
C THR A 22 7.46 41.84 -4.97
N VAL A 23 6.61 42.65 -4.35
CA VAL A 23 5.68 42.15 -3.31
C VAL A 23 4.69 41.14 -3.88
N PHE A 24 4.11 41.40 -5.06
CA PHE A 24 3.19 40.44 -5.70
C PHE A 24 3.88 39.11 -6.02
N VAL A 25 5.09 39.13 -6.55
CA VAL A 25 5.88 37.91 -6.81
C VAL A 25 6.18 37.19 -5.49
N GLY A 26 6.56 37.91 -4.44
CA GLY A 26 6.77 37.34 -3.11
C GLY A 26 5.53 36.66 -2.54
N LEU A 27 4.35 37.28 -2.70
CA LEU A 27 3.08 36.69 -2.25
C LEU A 27 2.75 35.40 -3.00
N ILE A 28 2.93 35.38 -4.33
CA ILE A 28 2.71 34.18 -5.16
C ILE A 28 3.69 33.08 -4.73
N ALA A 29 4.95 33.42 -4.50
CA ALA A 29 5.97 32.47 -4.05
C ALA A 29 5.61 31.83 -2.69
N VAL A 30 5.16 32.63 -1.72
CA VAL A 30 4.76 32.12 -0.40
C VAL A 30 3.55 31.17 -0.50
N ILE A 31 2.55 31.50 -1.33
CA ILE A 31 1.39 30.63 -1.56
C ILE A 31 1.82 29.30 -2.22
N GLY A 32 2.73 29.36 -3.20
CA GLY A 32 3.30 28.16 -3.82
C GLY A 32 4.03 27.27 -2.81
N ILE A 33 4.86 27.86 -1.95
CA ILE A 33 5.61 27.12 -0.92
C ILE A 33 4.67 26.46 0.09
N MET A 34 3.61 27.15 0.55
CA MET A 34 2.65 26.56 1.50
C MET A 34 1.95 25.32 0.93
N ARG A 35 1.56 25.35 -0.36
CA ARG A 35 0.96 24.19 -1.03
C ARG A 35 1.95 23.04 -1.20
N LEU A 36 3.19 23.35 -1.53
CA LEU A 36 4.26 22.36 -1.65
C LEU A 36 4.56 21.69 -0.30
N GLU A 37 4.57 22.45 0.79
CA GLU A 37 4.79 21.91 2.14
C GLU A 37 3.68 20.92 2.53
N GLU A 38 2.42 21.26 2.28
CA GLU A 38 1.27 20.39 2.56
C GLU A 38 1.34 19.09 1.76
N SER A 39 1.60 19.19 0.45
CA SER A 39 1.76 18.02 -0.42
C SER A 39 2.94 17.14 -0.01
N THR A 40 4.09 17.75 0.28
CA THR A 40 5.30 17.02 0.73
C THR A 40 5.05 16.32 2.07
N ARG A 41 4.30 16.97 2.97
CA ARG A 41 3.91 16.37 4.25
C ARG A 41 3.00 15.17 4.04
N ASP A 42 1.94 15.28 3.23
CA ASP A 42 1.04 14.15 2.93
C ASP A 42 1.80 12.96 2.34
N ILE A 43 2.72 13.21 1.38
CA ILE A 43 3.56 12.16 0.81
C ILE A 43 4.39 11.46 1.90
N GLY A 44 5.06 12.24 2.75
CA GLY A 44 5.98 11.72 3.75
C GLY A 44 5.31 11.03 4.94
N THR A 45 4.14 11.50 5.36
CA THR A 45 3.48 11.01 6.59
C THR A 45 2.28 10.11 6.33
N ASN A 46 1.76 10.07 5.10
CA ASN A 46 0.59 9.27 4.75
C ASN A 46 0.89 8.33 3.58
N ARG A 47 1.22 8.85 2.39
CA ARG A 47 1.32 8.03 1.16
C ARG A 47 2.46 7.02 1.18
N LEU A 48 3.68 7.43 1.55
CA LEU A 48 4.83 6.52 1.61
C LEU A 48 4.63 5.42 2.67
N PRO A 49 4.20 5.73 3.91
CA PRO A 49 3.82 4.70 4.87
C PRO A 49 2.72 3.76 4.36
N SER A 50 1.70 4.29 3.67
CA SER A 50 0.62 3.48 3.08
C SER A 50 1.14 2.47 2.08
N VAL A 51 1.93 2.91 1.10
CA VAL A 51 2.53 2.01 0.09
C VAL A 51 3.40 0.97 0.76
N GLN A 52 4.27 1.37 1.70
CA GLN A 52 5.15 0.43 2.38
C GLN A 52 4.37 -0.63 3.18
N ALA A 53 3.33 -0.23 3.91
CA ALA A 53 2.49 -1.14 4.66
C ALA A 53 1.78 -2.15 3.73
N LEU A 54 1.15 -1.67 2.67
CA LEU A 54 0.46 -2.54 1.71
C LEU A 54 1.41 -3.49 0.96
N LEU A 55 2.60 -3.04 0.59
CA LEU A 55 3.62 -3.89 -0.02
C LEU A 55 4.10 -4.98 0.95
N ASN A 56 4.26 -4.67 2.24
CA ASN A 56 4.60 -5.67 3.25
C ASN A 56 3.50 -6.72 3.44
N VAL A 57 2.22 -6.31 3.31
CA VAL A 57 1.08 -7.26 3.31
C VAL A 57 1.14 -8.15 2.07
N SER A 58 1.42 -7.57 0.90
CA SER A 58 1.52 -8.32 -0.36
C SER A 58 2.66 -9.34 -0.29
N GLU A 59 3.84 -8.93 0.16
CA GLU A 59 4.99 -9.82 0.37
C GLU A 59 4.64 -10.99 1.30
N ALA A 60 3.97 -10.72 2.42
CA ALA A 60 3.53 -11.76 3.34
C ALA A 60 2.51 -12.72 2.69
N GLN A 61 1.57 -12.19 1.90
CA GLN A 61 0.59 -13.01 1.18
C GLN A 61 1.26 -13.96 0.19
N PHE A 62 2.19 -13.46 -0.63
CA PHE A 62 2.97 -14.26 -1.57
C PHE A 62 3.89 -15.26 -0.87
N SER A 63 4.48 -14.89 0.27
CA SER A 63 5.32 -15.79 1.08
C SER A 63 4.50 -16.97 1.61
N ILE A 64 3.29 -16.71 2.11
CA ILE A 64 2.38 -17.76 2.59
C ILE A 64 1.95 -18.68 1.45
N ASP A 65 1.55 -18.15 0.29
CA ASP A 65 1.22 -18.97 -0.89
C ASP A 65 2.41 -19.85 -1.32
N GLY A 66 3.61 -19.28 -1.37
CA GLY A 66 4.84 -20.04 -1.64
C GLY A 66 5.10 -21.15 -0.63
N ALA A 67 4.86 -20.87 0.66
CA ALA A 67 5.00 -21.85 1.73
C ALA A 67 3.94 -22.97 1.64
N GLU A 68 2.70 -22.66 1.24
CA GLU A 68 1.66 -23.68 0.99
C GLU A 68 2.11 -24.64 -0.11
N ASN A 69 2.67 -24.11 -1.20
CA ASN A 69 3.24 -24.90 -2.29
C ASN A 69 4.41 -25.79 -1.83
N ILE A 70 5.28 -25.31 -0.94
CA ILE A 70 6.37 -26.12 -0.35
C ILE A 70 5.80 -27.30 0.43
N LEU A 71 4.73 -27.11 1.21
CA LEU A 71 4.11 -28.16 2.03
C LEU A 71 3.49 -29.30 1.21
N LEU A 72 3.24 -29.07 -0.09
CA LEU A 72 2.78 -30.09 -1.05
C LEU A 72 3.88 -31.07 -1.50
N VAL A 73 5.16 -30.80 -1.19
CA VAL A 73 6.26 -31.71 -1.48
C VAL A 73 6.23 -32.88 -0.50
N GLN A 74 6.08 -34.11 -1.01
CA GLN A 74 5.92 -35.31 -0.17
C GLN A 74 7.22 -35.69 0.55
N GLU A 75 8.36 -35.44 -0.08
CA GLU A 75 9.71 -35.75 0.41
C GLU A 75 10.25 -34.68 1.38
N LEU A 76 9.46 -33.66 1.70
CA LEU A 76 9.87 -32.58 2.61
C LEU A 76 10.22 -33.16 3.99
N SER A 77 11.42 -32.83 4.49
CA SER A 77 11.84 -33.31 5.81
C SER A 77 10.95 -32.74 6.91
N ARG A 78 10.88 -33.40 8.07
CA ARG A 78 10.10 -32.89 9.22
C ARG A 78 10.57 -31.50 9.65
N GLU A 79 11.88 -31.30 9.72
CA GLU A 79 12.48 -30.02 10.09
C GLU A 79 12.12 -28.91 9.09
N GLN A 80 12.21 -29.18 7.78
CA GLN A 80 11.83 -28.21 6.75
C GLN A 80 10.33 -27.89 6.80
N ARG A 81 9.49 -28.89 7.05
CA ARG A 81 8.05 -28.75 7.17
C ARG A 81 7.68 -27.89 8.37
N ASP A 82 8.22 -28.20 9.55
CA ASP A 82 7.95 -27.44 10.77
C ASP A 82 8.47 -26.00 10.65
N ALA A 83 9.64 -25.78 10.05
CA ALA A 83 10.16 -24.43 9.76
C ALA A 83 9.26 -23.65 8.77
N THR A 84 8.69 -24.31 7.76
CA THR A 84 7.75 -23.69 6.81
C THR A 84 6.45 -23.29 7.50
N LEU A 85 5.94 -24.11 8.42
CA LEU A 85 4.75 -23.77 9.22
C LEU A 85 5.03 -22.59 10.17
N GLU A 86 6.21 -22.52 10.78
CA GLU A 86 6.62 -21.39 11.62
C GLU A 86 6.76 -20.08 10.83
N SER A 87 7.28 -20.14 9.60
CA SER A 87 7.41 -18.95 8.75
C SER A 87 6.04 -18.37 8.38
N MET A 88 5.05 -19.23 8.05
CA MET A 88 3.68 -18.80 7.78
C MET A 88 3.07 -18.03 8.97
N ILE A 89 3.25 -18.51 10.19
CA ILE A 89 2.76 -17.83 11.40
C ILE A 89 3.40 -16.44 11.54
N THR A 90 4.69 -16.33 11.19
CA THR A 90 5.42 -15.07 11.22
C THR A 90 4.90 -14.11 10.15
N ASP A 91 4.63 -14.61 8.95
CA ASP A 91 4.12 -13.81 7.83
C ASP A 91 2.69 -13.31 8.09
N ILE A 92 1.81 -14.14 8.68
CA ILE A 92 0.47 -13.71 9.08
C ILE A 92 0.55 -12.56 10.10
N LYS A 93 1.44 -12.67 11.09
CA LYS A 93 1.66 -11.59 12.08
C LYS A 93 2.19 -10.32 11.42
N LYS A 94 3.15 -10.45 10.49
CA LYS A 94 3.69 -9.32 9.72
C LYS A 94 2.58 -8.65 8.90
N ALA A 95 1.76 -9.42 8.20
CA ALA A 95 0.63 -8.91 7.44
C ALA A 95 -0.36 -8.17 8.34
N GLN A 96 -0.78 -8.78 9.45
CA GLN A 96 -1.72 -8.16 10.39
C GLN A 96 -1.19 -6.84 10.97
N ALA A 97 0.08 -6.79 11.35
CA ALA A 97 0.70 -5.58 11.86
C ALA A 97 0.70 -4.45 10.81
N ASN A 98 1.00 -4.78 9.54
CA ASN A 98 1.00 -3.78 8.47
C ASN A 98 -0.42 -3.35 8.05
N LEU A 99 -1.41 -4.26 8.10
CA LEU A 99 -2.81 -3.90 7.91
C LEU A 99 -3.28 -2.89 8.97
N THR A 100 -2.91 -3.10 10.23
CA THR A 100 -3.22 -2.14 11.31
C THR A 100 -2.52 -0.80 11.13
N ILE A 101 -1.27 -0.78 10.63
CA ILE A 101 -0.59 0.47 10.28
C ILE A 101 -1.37 1.20 9.18
N TYR A 102 -1.73 0.50 8.10
CA TYR A 102 -2.47 1.08 6.98
C TYR A 102 -3.85 1.61 7.39
N GLU A 103 -4.59 0.86 8.22
CA GLU A 103 -5.91 1.24 8.71
C GLU A 103 -5.89 2.51 9.57
N ALA A 104 -4.77 2.81 10.23
CA ALA A 104 -4.60 4.02 11.03
C ALA A 104 -4.26 5.27 10.19
N LEU A 105 -3.91 5.10 8.91
CA LEU A 105 -3.56 6.19 8.00
C LEU A 105 -4.82 6.83 7.40
N SER A 106 -4.67 8.07 6.92
CA SER A 106 -5.81 8.80 6.37
C SER A 106 -6.12 8.31 4.96
N MET A 107 -7.27 7.66 4.80
CA MET A 107 -7.77 7.20 3.51
C MET A 107 -8.66 8.25 2.83
N SER A 108 -8.52 8.38 1.51
CA SER A 108 -9.53 9.04 0.67
C SER A 108 -10.80 8.18 0.53
N ALA A 109 -11.86 8.76 -0.04
CA ALA A 109 -13.11 8.03 -0.26
C ALA A 109 -12.94 6.82 -1.21
N ASP A 110 -12.10 6.97 -2.25
CA ASP A 110 -11.81 5.89 -3.20
C ASP A 110 -11.00 4.77 -2.53
N GLU A 111 -10.01 5.15 -1.71
CA GLU A 111 -9.23 4.17 -0.92
C GLU A 111 -10.11 3.41 0.06
N GLN A 112 -10.99 4.11 0.78
CA GLN A 112 -11.92 3.49 1.72
C GLN A 112 -12.84 2.48 1.01
N SER A 113 -13.37 2.84 -0.16
CA SER A 113 -14.23 1.93 -0.92
C SER A 113 -13.51 0.64 -1.35
N ILE A 114 -12.23 0.73 -1.73
CA ILE A 114 -11.44 -0.46 -2.11
C ILE A 114 -11.06 -1.24 -0.85
N TRP A 115 -10.72 -0.56 0.23
CA TRP A 115 -10.40 -1.18 1.52
C TRP A 115 -11.57 -1.99 2.07
N ASP A 116 -12.78 -1.43 2.05
CA ASP A 116 -14.01 -2.11 2.48
C ASP A 116 -14.30 -3.37 1.66
N ALA A 117 -13.91 -3.37 0.37
CA ALA A 117 -13.99 -4.56 -0.48
C ALA A 117 -12.84 -5.55 -0.23
N PHE A 118 -11.65 -5.06 0.10
CA PHE A 118 -10.46 -5.87 0.36
C PHE A 118 -10.59 -6.69 1.64
N VAL A 119 -11.01 -6.08 2.75
CA VAL A 119 -11.10 -6.72 4.08
C VAL A 119 -11.82 -8.07 4.04
N PRO A 120 -13.05 -8.21 3.48
CA PRO A 120 -13.71 -9.52 3.44
C PRO A 120 -13.01 -10.53 2.54
N LYS A 121 -12.33 -10.10 1.47
CA LYS A 121 -11.55 -11.00 0.60
C LYS A 121 -10.28 -11.51 1.28
N TRP A 122 -9.60 -10.62 2.02
CA TRP A 122 -8.47 -11.00 2.86
C TRP A 122 -8.87 -12.02 3.93
N GLN A 123 -9.99 -11.79 4.64
CA GLN A 123 -10.48 -12.75 5.63
C GLN A 123 -10.86 -14.09 4.99
N LYS A 124 -11.52 -14.08 3.83
CA LYS A 124 -11.85 -15.31 3.10
C LYS A 124 -10.59 -16.10 2.73
N TRP A 125 -9.51 -15.42 2.32
CA TRP A 125 -8.23 -16.05 2.03
C TRP A 125 -7.57 -16.64 3.29
N LEU A 126 -7.61 -15.93 4.42
CA LEU A 126 -7.13 -16.47 5.71
C LEU A 126 -7.90 -17.71 6.16
N GLU A 127 -9.23 -17.75 5.94
CA GLU A 127 -10.04 -18.93 6.22
C GLU A 127 -9.62 -20.13 5.35
N ASP A 128 -9.38 -19.90 4.06
CA ASP A 128 -8.93 -20.95 3.13
C ASP A 128 -7.51 -21.43 3.46
N HIS A 129 -6.62 -20.51 3.85
CA HIS A 129 -5.30 -20.83 4.39
C HIS A 129 -5.42 -21.72 5.64
N GLN A 130 -6.30 -21.37 6.58
CA GLN A 130 -6.51 -22.17 7.78
C GLN A 130 -7.06 -23.56 7.44
N GLU A 131 -7.94 -23.67 6.44
CA GLU A 131 -8.43 -24.96 5.97
C GLU A 131 -7.34 -25.78 5.29
N PHE A 132 -6.43 -25.14 4.55
CA PHE A 132 -5.24 -25.80 4.03
C PHE A 132 -4.39 -26.40 5.16
N LEU A 133 -4.13 -25.65 6.24
CA LEU A 133 -3.39 -26.17 7.41
C LEU A 133 -4.10 -27.34 8.09
N ASN A 134 -5.44 -27.34 8.11
CA ASN A 134 -6.23 -28.47 8.62
C ASN A 134 -6.00 -29.72 7.76
N LYS A 135 -5.99 -29.58 6.42
CA LYS A 135 -5.71 -30.68 5.49
C LYS A 135 -4.26 -31.16 5.57
N GLU A 136 -3.31 -30.24 5.74
CA GLU A 136 -1.90 -30.54 5.98
C GLU A 136 -1.72 -31.41 7.23
N THR A 137 -2.37 -31.01 8.33
CA THR A 137 -2.35 -31.77 9.58
C THR A 137 -2.97 -33.16 9.42
N ALA A 138 -4.09 -33.27 8.69
CA ALA A 138 -4.74 -34.56 8.41
C ALA A 138 -3.84 -35.48 7.58
N TYR A 139 -3.17 -34.94 6.55
CA TYR A 139 -2.20 -35.67 5.74
C TYR A 139 -1.02 -36.17 6.57
N ARG A 140 -0.46 -35.33 7.46
CA ARG A 140 0.61 -35.73 8.39
C ARG A 140 0.18 -36.83 9.35
N ALA A 141 -1.05 -36.77 9.86
CA ALA A 141 -1.58 -37.76 10.79
C ALA A 141 -1.72 -39.14 10.13
N LYS A 142 -2.09 -39.17 8.84
CA LYS A 142 -2.20 -40.39 8.07
C LYS A 142 -1.90 -40.15 6.59
N VAL A 143 -0.66 -40.47 6.19
CA VAL A 143 -0.18 -40.33 4.81
C VAL A 143 -0.97 -41.26 3.89
N THR A 144 -1.94 -40.70 3.19
CA THR A 144 -2.78 -41.40 2.20
C THR A 144 -2.93 -40.53 0.96
N GLN A 145 -3.15 -41.17 -0.18
CA GLN A 145 -3.41 -40.44 -1.44
C GLN A 145 -4.62 -39.51 -1.32
N LEU A 146 -5.70 -39.97 -0.69
CA LEU A 146 -6.90 -39.14 -0.50
C LEU A 146 -6.60 -37.87 0.29
N ALA A 147 -5.90 -37.97 1.43
CA ALA A 147 -5.55 -36.79 2.24
C ALA A 147 -4.60 -35.84 1.49
N TYR A 148 -3.69 -36.40 0.69
CA TYR A 148 -2.81 -35.62 -0.18
C TYR A 148 -3.62 -34.87 -1.25
N ASP A 149 -4.52 -35.55 -1.96
CA ASP A 149 -5.35 -34.97 -3.02
C ASP A 149 -6.26 -33.85 -2.48
N GLU A 150 -6.80 -34.01 -1.27
CA GLU A 150 -7.58 -32.97 -0.59
C GLU A 150 -6.74 -31.74 -0.23
N MET A 151 -5.53 -31.94 0.30
CA MET A 151 -4.58 -30.85 0.60
C MET A 151 -4.16 -30.10 -0.67
N VAL A 152 -3.81 -30.82 -1.74
CA VAL A 152 -3.45 -30.24 -3.04
C VAL A 152 -4.63 -29.47 -3.62
N ARG A 153 -5.85 -30.03 -3.58
CA ARG A 153 -7.04 -29.35 -4.09
C ARG A 153 -7.30 -28.06 -3.31
N GLN A 154 -7.15 -28.08 -1.99
CA GLN A 154 -7.34 -26.87 -1.18
C GLN A 154 -6.33 -25.80 -1.57
N GLY A 155 -5.02 -26.10 -1.59
CA GLY A 155 -3.99 -25.12 -1.93
C GLY A 155 -4.05 -24.62 -3.38
N ILE A 156 -4.04 -25.53 -4.36
CA ILE A 156 -3.88 -25.17 -5.78
C ILE A 156 -5.18 -24.67 -6.43
N VAL A 157 -6.34 -25.05 -5.90
CA VAL A 157 -7.64 -24.66 -6.50
C VAL A 157 -8.36 -23.65 -5.63
N THR A 158 -8.62 -23.96 -4.36
CA THR A 158 -9.43 -23.08 -3.49
C THR A 158 -8.64 -21.83 -3.08
N ASN A 159 -7.47 -22.02 -2.46
CA ASN A 159 -6.64 -20.91 -1.96
C ASN A 159 -6.17 -20.02 -3.10
N ALA A 160 -5.81 -20.59 -4.25
CA ALA A 160 -5.43 -19.80 -5.44
C ALA A 160 -6.53 -18.82 -5.89
N ILE A 161 -7.82 -19.17 -5.73
CA ILE A 161 -8.94 -18.28 -6.07
C ILE A 161 -9.03 -17.15 -5.06
N SER A 162 -9.10 -17.44 -3.76
CA SER A 162 -9.24 -16.42 -2.73
C SER A 162 -8.00 -15.53 -2.60
N PHE A 163 -6.80 -16.10 -2.84
CA PHE A 163 -5.55 -15.38 -2.98
C PHE A 163 -5.68 -14.28 -4.03
N LYS A 164 -6.11 -14.64 -5.24
CA LYS A 164 -6.22 -13.71 -6.37
C LYS A 164 -7.26 -12.61 -6.13
N GLU A 165 -8.38 -12.95 -5.47
CA GLU A 165 -9.39 -11.94 -5.14
C GLU A 165 -8.86 -10.89 -4.16
N ALA A 166 -8.13 -11.30 -3.13
CA ALA A 166 -7.53 -10.37 -2.17
C ALA A 166 -6.34 -9.59 -2.77
N GLU A 167 -5.47 -10.28 -3.52
CA GLU A 167 -4.28 -9.69 -4.15
C GLU A 167 -4.68 -8.59 -5.15
N SER A 168 -5.72 -8.82 -5.96
CA SER A 168 -6.15 -7.84 -6.95
C SER A 168 -6.61 -6.51 -6.33
N LEU A 169 -7.25 -6.56 -5.16
CA LEU A 169 -7.68 -5.37 -4.43
C LEU A 169 -6.51 -4.71 -3.70
N LEU A 170 -5.60 -5.51 -3.14
CA LEU A 170 -4.38 -5.02 -2.52
C LEU A 170 -3.51 -4.25 -3.52
N THR A 171 -3.32 -4.79 -4.72
CA THR A 171 -2.59 -4.13 -5.81
C THR A 171 -3.28 -2.84 -6.24
N GLN A 172 -4.62 -2.77 -6.23
CA GLN A 172 -5.34 -1.51 -6.48
C GLN A 172 -5.05 -0.46 -5.40
N LEU A 173 -5.02 -0.85 -4.12
CA LEU A 173 -4.68 0.06 -3.01
C LEU A 173 -3.24 0.59 -3.12
N VAL A 174 -2.28 -0.27 -3.47
CA VAL A 174 -0.88 0.11 -3.72
C VAL A 174 -0.78 1.10 -4.87
N ASN A 175 -1.44 0.80 -5.99
CA ASN A 175 -1.41 1.65 -7.17
C ASN A 175 -2.10 3.00 -6.93
N LEU A 176 -3.18 3.03 -6.17
CA LEU A 176 -3.88 4.27 -5.82
C LEU A 176 -2.97 5.18 -4.97
N ASN A 177 -2.34 4.62 -3.93
CA ASN A 177 -1.41 5.38 -3.08
C ASN A 177 -0.15 5.82 -3.82
N SER A 178 0.35 5.01 -4.76
CA SER A 178 1.52 5.33 -5.58
C SER A 178 1.19 6.38 -6.65
N GLY A 179 0.04 6.24 -7.33
CA GLY A 179 -0.41 7.15 -8.39
C GLY A 179 -0.84 8.52 -7.85
N SER A 180 -1.39 8.58 -6.64
CA SER A 180 -1.61 9.85 -5.93
C SER A 180 -0.29 10.55 -5.60
N ALA A 181 0.80 9.81 -5.33
CA ALA A 181 2.13 10.41 -5.15
C ALA A 181 2.67 11.00 -6.46
N ASP A 182 2.47 10.33 -7.60
CA ASP A 182 2.87 10.84 -8.93
C ASP A 182 2.06 12.07 -9.36
N GLN A 183 0.77 12.12 -9.04
CA GLN A 183 -0.10 13.25 -9.36
C GLN A 183 0.27 14.48 -8.50
N ALA A 184 0.58 14.28 -7.21
CA ALA A 184 1.07 15.33 -6.32
C ALA A 184 2.38 15.97 -6.81
N VAL A 185 3.26 15.21 -7.47
CA VAL A 185 4.48 15.74 -8.11
C VAL A 185 4.18 16.58 -9.36
N LYS A 186 3.09 16.27 -10.08
CA LYS A 186 2.69 17.02 -11.29
C LYS A 186 1.99 18.34 -10.96
N ASP A 187 1.20 18.41 -9.89
CA ASP A 187 0.51 19.64 -9.46
C ASP A 187 1.47 20.72 -8.94
N VAL A 188 2.75 20.38 -8.75
CA VAL A 188 3.85 21.29 -8.38
C VAL A 188 4.50 21.97 -9.60
N ASN A 189 4.28 21.47 -10.83
CA ASN A 189 4.83 22.03 -12.08
C ASN A 189 3.80 22.84 -12.86
#